data_AF-A0A645FYR8-F1
#
_entry.id   AF-A0A645FYR8-F1
#
_cell.length_a   1.000
_cell.length_b   1.000
_cell.length_c   1.000
_cell.angle_alpha   90.00
_cell.angle_beta   90.00
_cell.angle_gamma   90.00
#
_symmetry.space_group_name_H-M   'P 1'
#
loop_
_entity.id
_entity.type
_entity.pdbx_description
1 polymer ?
#
loop_
_entity_poly.entity_id
_entity_poly.type
_entity_poly.pdbx_seq_one_letter_code
_entity_poly.pdbx_strand_id
1 'polypeptide(L)'
;MIAKIIVHGNDRADVIKKTLEALYEFSIIGLKTTVPFCRTVLKHPDFVNATYTTRWVDSVFAPEMLENEEDEMIGALAATILYASEYLQLSSDLPTYKNDRLNVWVLNKRLNY
;
A
#
# COMPACT_ATOMS: atom_id res chain seq x y z
N MET A 1 20.88 13.17 -6.35
CA MET A 1 20.93 11.70 -6.50
C MET A 1 21.11 11.10 -5.12
N ILE A 2 20.22 10.19 -4.67
CA ILE A 2 20.21 9.67 -3.28
C ILE A 2 21.04 8.38 -3.17
N ALA A 3 20.86 7.43 -4.09
CA ALA A 3 21.54 6.14 -4.09
C ALA A 3 21.77 5.63 -5.52
N LYS A 4 22.63 4.62 -5.65
CA LYS A 4 22.83 3.84 -6.88
C LYS A 4 22.70 2.35 -6.54
N ILE A 5 21.89 1.64 -7.32
CA ILE A 5 21.74 0.18 -7.22
C ILE A 5 22.53 -0.43 -8.37
N ILE A 6 23.51 -1.28 -8.06
CA ILE A 6 24.37 -1.96 -9.03
C ILE A 6 24.19 -3.46 -8.83
N VAL A 7 23.74 -4.15 -9.87
CA VAL A 7 23.42 -5.58 -9.84
C VAL A 7 24.33 -6.34 -10.80
N HIS A 8 24.75 -7.52 -10.37
CA HIS A 8 25.59 -8.42 -11.15
C HIS A 8 24.87 -9.77 -11.30
N GLY A 9 25.08 -10.43 -12.44
CA GLY A 9 24.40 -11.68 -12.77
C GLY A 9 25.10 -12.38 -13.93
N ASN A 10 24.63 -13.58 -14.25
CA ASN A 10 25.28 -14.42 -15.28
C ASN A 10 24.92 -13.98 -16.70
N ASP A 11 23.70 -13.49 -16.87
CA ASP A 11 23.19 -13.00 -18.14
C ASP A 11 22.31 -11.75 -17.94
N ARG A 12 21.92 -11.13 -19.06
CA ARG A 12 21.14 -9.88 -19.03
C ARG A 12 19.74 -10.07 -18.44
N ALA A 13 19.10 -11.22 -18.67
CA ALA A 13 17.76 -11.49 -18.15
C ALA A 13 17.79 -11.69 -16.63
N ASP A 14 18.80 -12.41 -16.11
CA ASP A 14 19.08 -12.59 -14.70
C ASP A 14 19.33 -11.25 -14.00
N VAL A 15 20.17 -10.39 -14.60
CA VAL A 15 20.43 -9.04 -14.07
C VAL A 15 19.16 -8.19 -14.04
N ILE A 16 18.35 -8.19 -15.10
CA ILE A 16 17.09 -7.44 -15.14
C ILE A 16 16.14 -7.93 -14.04
N LYS A 17 15.97 -9.24 -13.89
CA LYS A 17 15.13 -9.85 -12.86
C LYS A 17 15.59 -9.44 -11.46
N LYS A 18 16.87 -9.62 -11.14
CA LYS A 18 17.45 -9.24 -9.84
C LYS A 18 17.35 -7.73 -9.58
N THR A 19 17.48 -6.91 -10.62
CA THR A 19 17.33 -5.45 -10.51
C THR A 19 15.88 -5.08 -10.19
N LEU A 20 14.90 -5.75 -10.81
CA LEU A 20 13.49 -5.56 -10.46
C LEU A 20 13.23 -5.94 -9.01
N GLU A 21 13.71 -7.09 -8.55
CA GLU A 21 13.60 -7.53 -7.14
C GLU A 21 14.21 -6.50 -6.18
N ALA A 22 15.44 -6.04 -6.46
CA ALA A 22 16.09 -5.01 -5.66
C ALA A 22 15.30 -3.68 -5.63
N LEU A 23 14.68 -3.29 -6.75
CA LEU A 23 13.83 -2.09 -6.82
C LEU A 23 12.48 -2.27 -6.10
N TYR A 24 11.98 -3.51 -5.95
CA TYR A 24 10.80 -3.81 -5.14
C TYR A 24 11.09 -3.69 -3.64
N GLU A 25 12.27 -4.10 -3.20
CA GLU A 25 12.70 -3.99 -1.80
C GLU A 25 13.18 -2.58 -1.44
N PHE A 26 13.56 -1.78 -2.44
CA PHE A 26 14.05 -0.42 -2.25
C PHE A 26 12.91 0.56 -1.95
N SER A 27 12.67 0.82 -0.66
CA SER A 27 11.67 1.77 -0.19
C SER A 27 12.29 3.07 0.33
N ILE A 28 11.78 4.20 -0.17
CA ILE A 28 12.04 5.54 0.35
C ILE A 28 10.68 6.19 0.62
N ILE A 29 10.47 6.64 1.86
CA ILE A 29 9.21 7.24 2.29
C ILE A 29 9.34 8.77 2.29
N GLY A 30 8.27 9.47 1.89
CA GLY A 30 8.15 10.93 2.02
C GLY A 30 8.68 11.74 0.85
N LEU A 31 9.19 11.10 -0.21
CA LEU A 31 9.73 11.76 -1.40
C LEU A 31 9.25 11.05 -2.67
N LYS A 32 8.92 11.81 -3.72
CA LYS A 32 8.74 11.23 -5.06
C LYS A 32 10.10 10.75 -5.56
N THR A 33 10.16 9.53 -6.08
CA THR A 33 11.40 8.90 -6.55
C THR A 33 11.29 8.47 -7.99
N THR A 34 12.44 8.19 -8.62
CA THR A 34 12.52 7.62 -9.98
C THR A 34 12.37 6.09 -10.00
N VAL A 35 12.07 5.46 -8.85
CA VAL A 35 11.95 3.99 -8.75
C VAL A 35 10.84 3.44 -9.65
N PRO A 36 9.62 4.02 -9.71
CA PRO A 36 8.57 3.55 -10.60
C PRO A 36 9.02 3.59 -12.07
N PHE A 37 9.67 4.68 -12.49
CA PHE A 37 10.23 4.81 -13.84
C PHE A 37 11.24 3.71 -14.16
N CYS A 38 12.21 3.47 -13.28
CA CYS A 38 13.20 2.41 -13.50
C CYS A 38 12.53 1.03 -13.63
N ARG A 39 11.50 0.73 -12.84
CA ARG A 39 10.74 -0.53 -12.92
C ARG A 39 10.00 -0.65 -14.26
N THR A 40 9.36 0.42 -14.72
CA THR A 40 8.66 0.44 -16.02
C THR A 40 9.62 0.21 -17.18
N VAL A 41 10.78 0.89 -17.19
CA VAL A 41 11.79 0.73 -18.24
C VAL A 41 12.33 -0.71 -18.29
N LEU A 42 12.66 -1.29 -17.13
CA LEU A 42 13.19 -2.66 -17.06
C LEU A 42 12.21 -3.73 -17.54
N LYS A 43 10.90 -3.45 -17.52
CA LYS A 43 9.85 -4.34 -18.03
C LYS A 43 9.55 -4.11 -19.52
N HIS A 44 10.02 -3.02 -20.12
CA HIS A 44 9.69 -2.69 -21.50
C HIS A 44 10.37 -3.65 -22.50
N PRO A 45 9.65 -4.22 -23.48
CA PRO A 45 10.21 -5.16 -24.45
C PRO A 45 11.45 -4.62 -25.18
N ASP A 46 11.41 -3.36 -25.66
CA ASP A 46 12.56 -2.74 -26.32
C ASP A 46 13.80 -2.70 -25.43
N PHE A 47 13.62 -2.41 -24.15
CA PHE A 47 14.71 -2.42 -23.19
C PHE A 47 15.21 -3.85 -22.98
N VAL A 48 14.32 -4.84 -22.81
CA VAL A 48 14.68 -6.26 -22.61
C VAL A 48 15.40 -6.86 -23.83
N ASN A 49 15.03 -6.44 -25.05
CA ASN A 49 15.62 -6.92 -26.30
C ASN A 49 16.83 -6.09 -26.77
N ALA A 50 17.22 -5.05 -26.03
CA ALA A 50 18.30 -4.13 -26.38
C ALA A 50 18.09 -3.38 -27.71
N THR A 51 16.83 -3.11 -28.08
CA THR A 51 16.43 -2.42 -29.31
C THR A 51 16.03 -0.97 -29.03
N TYR A 52 16.90 -0.19 -28.41
CA TYR A 52 16.65 1.21 -28.04
C TYR A 52 17.82 2.13 -28.41
N THR A 53 17.53 3.43 -28.46
CA THR A 53 18.51 4.48 -28.74
C THR A 53 18.64 5.44 -27.56
N THR A 54 19.57 6.39 -27.64
CA THR A 54 19.75 7.41 -26.59
C THR A 54 18.56 8.35 -26.42
N ARG A 55 17.65 8.43 -27.41
CA ARG A 55 16.43 9.24 -27.37
C ARG A 55 15.15 8.42 -27.17
N TRP A 56 15.28 7.11 -26.99
CA TRP A 56 14.14 6.21 -26.91
C TRP A 56 13.16 6.57 -25.77
N VAL A 57 13.69 7.02 -24.63
CA VAL A 57 12.88 7.44 -23.50
C VAL A 57 11.91 8.55 -23.89
N ASP A 58 12.35 9.56 -24.65
CA ASP A 58 11.51 10.69 -25.06
C ASP A 58 10.34 10.26 -25.96
N SER A 59 10.50 9.15 -26.69
CA SER A 59 9.47 8.63 -27.62
C SER A 59 8.46 7.68 -26.97
N VAL A 60 8.87 6.97 -25.91
CA VAL A 60 8.07 5.89 -25.32
C VAL A 60 7.52 6.27 -23.96
N PHE A 61 8.19 7.16 -23.24
CA PHE A 61 7.79 7.51 -21.89
C PHE A 61 6.57 8.45 -21.91
N ALA A 62 5.48 7.97 -21.31
CA ALA A 62 4.31 8.77 -21.01
C ALA A 62 4.09 8.76 -19.48
N PRO A 63 3.79 9.91 -18.83
CA PRO A 63 3.60 9.97 -17.37
C PRO A 63 2.59 8.98 -16.81
N GLU A 64 1.59 8.64 -17.61
CA GLU A 64 0.51 7.69 -17.30
C GLU A 64 1.07 6.28 -17.05
N MET A 65 2.22 5.93 -17.61
CA MET A 65 2.88 4.63 -17.38
C MET A 65 3.42 4.45 -15.94
N LEU A 66 3.41 5.52 -15.13
CA LEU A 66 3.81 5.49 -13.73
C LEU A 66 2.61 5.36 -12.79
N GLU A 67 1.38 5.45 -13.31
CA GLU A 67 0.17 5.23 -12.55
C GLU A 67 0.03 3.73 -12.27
N ASN A 68 -0.21 3.38 -11.01
CA ASN A 68 -0.44 2.00 -10.60
C ASN A 68 -1.88 1.92 -10.09
N GLU A 69 -2.76 1.23 -10.82
CA GLU A 69 -4.16 1.01 -10.43
C GLU A 69 -4.27 0.38 -9.03
N GLU A 70 -3.27 -0.42 -8.64
CA GLU A 70 -3.18 -1.00 -7.30
C GLU A 70 -3.12 0.07 -6.20
N ASP A 71 -2.46 1.21 -6.43
CA ASP A 71 -2.33 2.27 -5.44
C ASP A 71 -3.68 2.93 -5.16
N GLU A 72 -4.51 3.11 -6.20
CA GLU A 72 -5.87 3.62 -6.06
C GLU A 72 -6.77 2.65 -5.29
N MET A 73 -6.69 1.36 -5.63
CA MET A 73 -7.42 0.30 -4.94
C MET A 73 -7.02 0.21 -3.46
N ILE A 74 -5.71 0.28 -3.16
CA ILE A 74 -5.19 0.29 -1.78
C ILE A 74 -5.71 1.52 -1.03
N GLY A 75 -5.71 2.70 -1.68
CA GLY A 75 -6.25 3.93 -1.10
C GLY A 75 -7.74 3.82 -0.76
N ALA A 76 -8.54 3.27 -1.69
CA ALA A 76 -9.96 3.04 -1.47
C ALA A 76 -10.20 2.03 -0.33
N LEU A 77 -9.49 0.90 -0.33
CA LEU A 77 -9.57 -0.11 0.72
C LEU A 77 -9.19 0.49 2.09
N ALA A 78 -8.07 1.22 2.17
CA ALA A 78 -7.65 1.88 3.40
C ALA A 78 -8.72 2.86 3.93
N ALA A 79 -9.32 3.67 3.06
CA ALA A 79 -10.41 4.58 3.43
C ALA A 79 -11.62 3.81 3.98
N THR A 80 -12.01 2.70 3.34
CA THR A 80 -13.14 1.87 3.82
C THR A 80 -12.85 1.23 5.17
N ILE A 81 -11.63 0.73 5.39
CA ILE A 81 -11.21 0.14 6.68
C ILE A 81 -11.19 1.21 7.77
N LEU A 82 -10.64 2.40 7.48
CA LEU A 82 -10.63 3.52 8.41
C LEU A 82 -12.06 3.93 8.79
N TYR A 83 -12.94 4.11 7.80
CA TYR A 83 -14.35 4.43 8.02
C TYR A 83 -15.06 3.36 8.85
N ALA A 84 -14.90 2.08 8.51
CA ALA A 84 -15.49 0.97 9.25
C ALA A 84 -14.95 0.90 10.68
N SER A 85 -13.65 1.13 10.87
CA SER A 85 -13.03 1.13 12.20
C SER A 85 -13.56 2.27 13.08
N GLU A 86 -13.74 3.46 12.51
CA GLU A 86 -14.32 4.62 13.20
C GLU A 86 -15.79 4.37 13.56
N TYR A 87 -16.59 3.84 12.61
CA TYR A 87 -17.99 3.51 12.84
C TYR A 87 -18.19 2.37 13.84
N LEU A 88 -17.37 1.31 13.80
CA LEU A 88 -17.42 0.20 14.74
C LEU A 88 -16.96 0.62 16.14
N GLN A 89 -15.97 1.51 16.26
CA GLN A 89 -15.61 2.13 17.54
C GLN A 89 -16.76 2.98 18.10
N LEU A 90 -17.46 3.74 17.25
CA LEU A 90 -18.69 4.45 17.64
C LEU A 90 -19.80 3.49 18.12
N SER A 91 -19.87 2.28 17.55
CA SER A 91 -20.82 1.25 17.99
C SER A 91 -20.43 0.57 19.31
N SER A 92 -19.16 0.58 19.70
CA SER A 92 -18.75 0.14 21.05
C SER A 92 -19.07 1.18 22.14
N ASP A 93 -19.26 2.44 21.75
CA ASP A 93 -19.79 3.52 22.58
C ASP A 93 -21.33 3.60 22.52
N LEU A 94 -22.01 2.60 21.97
CA LEU A 94 -23.43 2.42 22.28
C LEU A 94 -23.52 2.32 23.80
N PRO A 95 -24.27 3.22 24.49
CA PRO A 95 -24.52 3.05 25.90
C PRO A 95 -25.24 1.72 25.98
N THR A 96 -24.48 0.67 26.34
CA THR A 96 -25.06 -0.62 26.60
C THR A 96 -26.00 -0.29 27.73
N TYR A 97 -27.30 -0.30 27.48
CA TYR A 97 -28.27 -0.18 28.54
C TYR A 97 -28.06 -1.44 29.39
N LYS A 98 -27.10 -1.35 30.32
CA LYS A 98 -27.03 -2.17 31.51
C LYS A 98 -28.35 -1.87 32.16
N ASN A 99 -29.32 -2.72 31.86
CA ASN A 99 -30.58 -2.71 32.56
C ASN A 99 -30.16 -2.93 34.01
N ASP A 100 -30.15 -1.84 34.76
CA ASP A 100 -29.79 -1.76 36.17
C ASP A 100 -30.95 -2.39 36.95
N ARG A 101 -31.29 -3.63 36.56
CA ARG A 101 -32.39 -4.43 37.05
C ARG A 101 -32.05 -4.69 38.50
N LEU A 102 -32.61 -3.81 39.33
CA LEU A 102 -32.86 -3.94 40.74
C LEU A 102 -31.78 -4.75 41.45
N ASN A 103 -30.85 -4.03 42.07
CA ASN A 103 -29.92 -4.61 43.04
C ASN A 103 -30.67 -5.61 43.94
N VAL A 104 -30.18 -6.85 44.00
CA VAL A 104 -30.77 -7.95 44.79
C VAL A 104 -30.97 -7.52 46.25
N TRP A 105 -30.06 -6.68 46.75
CA TRP A 105 -30.14 -6.06 48.07
C TRP A 105 -31.33 -5.09 48.23
N VAL A 106 -31.64 -4.28 47.21
CA VAL A 106 -32.79 -3.34 47.21
C VAL A 106 -34.12 -4.09 47.08
N LEU A 107 -34.15 -5.19 46.32
CA LEU A 107 -35.30 -6.09 46.21
C LEU A 107 -35.62 -6.79 47.55
N ASN A 108 -34.60 -7.31 48.24
CA ASN A 108 -34.78 -8.02 49.51
C ASN A 108 -35.32 -7.11 50.64
N LYS A 109 -35.03 -5.80 50.56
CA LYS A 109 -35.53 -4.79 51.50
C LYS A 109 -37.00 -4.40 51.26
N ARG A 110 -37.55 -4.66 50.06
CA ARG A 110 -38.93 -4.35 49.68
C ARG A 110 -39.91 -5.51 49.89
N LEU A 111 -39.39 -6.74 50.02
CA LEU A 111 -40.21 -7.96 50.18
C LEU A 111 -40.37 -8.42 51.62
N ASN A 112 -39.55 -7.92 52.56
CA ASN A 112 -39.59 -8.32 53.98
C ASN A 112 -40.12 -7.19 54.87
N TYR A 113 -41.40 -6.84 54.72
CA TYR A 113 -42.22 -6.14 55.72
C TYR A 113 -43.48 -6.94 55.99
#